data_AF-A0A0D6B8T3-F1
#
_entry.id   AF-A0A0D6B8T3-F1
#
_cell.length_a   1.000
_cell.length_b   1.000
_cell.length_c   1.000
_cell.angle_alpha   90.00
_cell.angle_beta   90.00
_cell.angle_gamma   90.00
#
_symmetry.space_group_name_H-M   'P 1'
#
loop_
_entity.id
_entity.type
_entity.pdbx_description
1 polymer ?
#
loop_
_entity_poly.entity_id
_entity_poly.type
_entity_poly.pdbx_seq_one_letter_code
_entity_poly.pdbx_strand_id
1 'polypeptide(L)'
;MTGVLSVTAPVPGGPEALTLETRTLPAPGPGEMRVRVHGAGVNRPDAMQREGNYPPPPGASDVLGLELSGEVLECGPGVTRFAPGDRVMALVAGGAYAEEAIVQADVALPVPEGLSMTEAAGIPETYFTVWSNLFIRAGLRPGETALIHGGTSGIGVTATLLARAIGAEVITTCGSDEKCRASEKLGATASVNYRDTDFVAAVRDLTGGKGPEVIVDMVGGPYMQRNLDLVAEDGRIAQIAFQQGSRAELDMGPVLFKRLTVCGSTLRARPLAMKAELAREIEAKVLPLILEKGARPIIDSTFPLNRVQDAHARLEASAHTGKIVLLTSAD
;
A
#
# COMPACT_ATOMS: atom_id res chain seq x y z
N MET A 1 7.63 -27.31 19.58
CA MET A 1 7.40 -26.17 18.68
C MET A 1 8.75 -25.76 18.13
N THR A 2 8.93 -25.85 16.82
CA THR A 2 10.12 -25.34 16.13
C THR A 2 10.15 -23.82 16.26
N GLY A 3 11.33 -23.25 16.42
CA GLY A 3 11.48 -21.80 16.44
C GLY A 3 11.29 -21.21 15.04
N VAL A 4 10.68 -20.05 14.97
CA VAL A 4 10.38 -19.30 13.73
C VAL A 4 11.24 -18.04 13.74
N LEU A 5 12.06 -17.85 12.71
CA LEU A 5 12.83 -16.62 12.55
C LEU A 5 11.87 -15.45 12.28
N SER A 6 11.96 -14.39 13.07
CA SER A 6 11.08 -13.23 13.04
C SER A 6 11.88 -11.94 13.18
N VAL A 7 11.41 -10.83 12.60
CA VAL A 7 12.04 -9.51 12.69
C VAL A 7 11.26 -8.60 13.63
N THR A 8 11.96 -8.02 14.60
CA THR A 8 11.40 -6.99 15.50
C THR A 8 12.26 -5.74 15.57
N ALA A 9 11.78 -4.71 16.27
CA ALA A 9 12.52 -3.49 16.56
C ALA A 9 12.41 -3.19 18.07
N PRO A 10 13.26 -3.79 18.92
CA PRO A 10 13.14 -3.70 20.38
C PRO A 10 13.29 -2.28 20.93
N VAL A 11 14.06 -1.45 20.23
CA VAL A 11 14.28 -0.03 20.55
C VAL A 11 14.02 0.79 19.29
N PRO A 12 13.30 1.92 19.38
CA PRO A 12 13.10 2.79 18.22
C PRO A 12 14.43 3.27 17.60
N GLY A 13 14.54 3.24 16.27
CA GLY A 13 15.76 3.67 15.59
C GLY A 13 15.72 3.58 14.06
N GLY A 14 16.89 3.72 13.44
CA GLY A 14 17.09 3.51 12.00
C GLY A 14 17.06 2.03 11.62
N PRO A 15 17.38 1.67 10.36
CA PRO A 15 17.38 0.27 9.91
C PRO A 15 18.17 -0.68 10.82
N GLU A 16 19.25 -0.22 11.44
CA GLU A 16 20.08 -0.98 12.38
C GLU A 16 19.36 -1.45 13.65
N ALA A 17 18.20 -0.85 13.98
CA ALA A 17 17.37 -1.25 15.11
C ALA A 17 16.60 -2.55 14.87
N LEU A 18 16.55 -3.06 13.64
CA LEU A 18 15.87 -4.30 13.29
C LEU A 18 16.70 -5.51 13.71
N THR A 19 16.12 -6.40 14.51
CA THR A 19 16.74 -7.63 15.02
C THR A 19 16.05 -8.86 14.48
N LEU A 20 16.84 -9.91 14.22
CA LEU A 20 16.35 -11.26 13.92
C LEU A 20 16.30 -12.06 15.21
N GLU A 21 15.14 -12.65 15.49
CA GLU A 21 14.90 -13.42 16.70
C GLU A 21 14.17 -14.72 16.37
N THR A 22 14.53 -15.80 17.04
CA THR A 22 13.79 -17.06 16.96
C THR A 22 12.68 -17.06 18.00
N ARG A 23 11.42 -17.19 17.55
CA ARG A 23 10.24 -17.10 18.41
C ARG A 23 9.34 -18.31 18.22
N THR A 24 8.51 -18.62 19.21
CA THR A 24 7.46 -19.64 19.07
C THR A 24 6.13 -18.95 18.76
N LEU A 25 5.43 -19.41 17.73
CA LEU A 25 4.08 -18.96 17.42
C LEU A 25 3.04 -19.81 18.15
N PRO A 26 1.94 -19.19 18.65
CA PRO A 26 0.81 -19.94 19.15
C PRO A 26 0.14 -20.74 18.02
N ALA A 27 -0.63 -21.77 18.36
CA ALA A 27 -1.53 -22.41 17.40
C ALA A 27 -2.57 -21.40 16.88
N PRO A 28 -3.03 -21.51 15.62
CA PRO A 28 -4.05 -20.61 15.09
C PRO A 28 -5.36 -20.72 15.88
N GLY A 29 -5.90 -19.57 16.31
CA GLY A 29 -7.18 -19.48 16.99
C GLY A 29 -8.38 -19.58 16.04
N PRO A 30 -9.61 -19.39 16.54
CA PRO A 30 -10.81 -19.38 15.70
C PRO A 30 -10.72 -18.34 14.58
N GLY A 31 -11.00 -18.75 13.33
CA GLY A 31 -10.92 -17.88 12.15
C GLY A 31 -9.49 -17.56 11.67
N GLU A 32 -8.47 -18.09 12.34
CA GLU A 32 -7.07 -17.86 12.01
C GLU A 32 -6.45 -19.03 11.26
N MET A 33 -5.39 -18.75 10.53
CA MET A 33 -4.55 -19.73 9.86
C MET A 33 -3.09 -19.47 10.21
N ARG A 34 -2.30 -20.54 10.26
CA ARG A 34 -0.85 -20.44 10.23
C ARG A 34 -0.40 -20.55 8.77
N VAL A 35 0.40 -19.58 8.33
CA VAL A 35 0.91 -19.50 6.97
C VAL A 35 2.42 -19.55 6.99
N ARG A 36 3.03 -20.44 6.20
CA ARG A 36 4.47 -20.38 5.88
C ARG A 36 4.65 -19.24 4.91
N VAL A 37 5.30 -18.18 5.38
CA VAL A 37 5.53 -16.98 4.58
C VAL A 37 6.57 -17.32 3.53
N HIS A 38 6.28 -17.01 2.27
CA HIS A 38 7.24 -17.02 1.16
C HIS A 38 7.80 -15.61 0.95
N GLY A 39 6.92 -14.59 0.96
CA GLY A 39 7.34 -13.21 0.82
C GLY A 39 6.53 -12.25 1.67
N ALA A 40 7.16 -11.15 2.08
CA ALA A 40 6.53 -10.06 2.82
C ALA A 40 6.87 -8.71 2.19
N GLY A 41 5.86 -7.88 1.96
CA GLY A 41 6.07 -6.56 1.39
C GLY A 41 6.57 -5.56 2.43
N VAL A 42 7.55 -4.73 2.04
CA VAL A 42 8.09 -3.64 2.87
C VAL A 42 7.31 -2.36 2.58
N ASN A 43 6.84 -1.70 3.63
CA ASN A 43 5.97 -0.54 3.55
C ASN A 43 6.45 0.64 4.43
N ARG A 44 6.05 1.86 4.08
CA ARG A 44 6.38 3.07 4.87
C ARG A 44 5.95 2.96 6.35
N PRO A 45 4.77 2.41 6.70
CA PRO A 45 4.41 2.21 8.10
C PRO A 45 5.33 1.25 8.86
N ASP A 46 6.04 0.33 8.21
CA ASP A 46 7.02 -0.54 8.88
C ASP A 46 8.22 0.28 9.39
N ALA A 47 8.73 1.21 8.57
CA ALA A 47 9.77 2.15 8.98
C ALA A 47 9.27 3.10 10.09
N MET A 48 8.04 3.62 9.96
CA MET A 48 7.47 4.49 11.00
C MET A 48 7.24 3.74 12.34
N GLN A 49 6.84 2.46 12.29
CA GLN A 49 6.71 1.62 13.48
C GLN A 49 8.08 1.40 14.13
N ARG A 50 9.10 1.06 13.34
CA ARG A 50 10.48 0.90 13.80
C ARG A 50 11.03 2.18 14.43
N GLU A 51 10.67 3.36 13.92
CA GLU A 51 11.06 4.65 14.48
C GLU A 51 10.25 5.05 15.73
N GLY A 52 9.26 4.25 16.13
CA GLY A 52 8.39 4.53 17.29
C GLY A 52 7.23 5.49 16.99
N ASN A 53 7.04 5.89 15.74
CA ASN A 53 6.04 6.87 15.31
C ASN A 53 4.70 6.24 14.88
N TYR A 54 4.62 4.90 14.80
CA TYR A 54 3.42 4.19 14.37
C TYR A 54 3.24 2.86 15.11
N PRO A 55 2.83 2.88 16.40
CA PRO A 55 2.70 1.67 17.19
C PRO A 55 1.66 0.70 16.61
N PRO A 56 1.86 -0.62 16.72
CA PRO A 56 0.86 -1.60 16.32
C PRO A 56 -0.44 -1.42 17.13
N PRO A 57 -1.61 -1.72 16.55
CA PRO A 57 -2.87 -1.69 17.30
C PRO A 57 -2.85 -2.73 18.43
N PRO A 58 -3.62 -2.53 19.52
CA PRO A 58 -3.69 -3.51 20.61
C PRO A 58 -4.03 -4.91 20.12
N GLY A 59 -3.28 -5.91 20.59
CA GLY A 59 -3.46 -7.32 20.23
C GLY A 59 -2.77 -7.75 18.92
N ALA A 60 -2.23 -6.83 18.12
CA ALA A 60 -1.40 -7.20 16.98
C ALA A 60 0.01 -7.61 17.43
N SER A 61 0.66 -8.42 16.59
CA SER A 61 2.06 -8.84 16.79
C SER A 61 3.01 -7.64 16.81
N ASP A 62 4.03 -7.70 17.66
CA ASP A 62 5.17 -6.78 17.69
C ASP A 62 6.18 -7.05 16.56
N VAL A 63 6.13 -8.23 15.96
CA VAL A 63 6.85 -8.56 14.72
C VAL A 63 6.36 -7.65 13.58
N LEU A 64 7.30 -7.10 12.81
CA LEU A 64 7.00 -6.14 11.74
C LEU A 64 6.33 -6.81 10.52
N GLY A 65 5.90 -5.97 9.57
CA GLY A 65 5.35 -6.38 8.28
C GLY A 65 3.82 -6.38 8.26
N LEU A 66 3.27 -5.79 7.19
CA LEU A 66 1.83 -5.54 7.02
C LEU A 66 1.17 -6.39 5.93
N GLU A 67 1.95 -7.12 5.15
CA GLU A 67 1.44 -7.98 4.10
C GLU A 67 2.37 -9.15 3.84
N LEU A 68 1.79 -10.25 3.40
CA LEU A 68 2.55 -11.45 3.04
C LEU A 68 1.89 -12.21 1.89
N SER A 69 2.67 -13.08 1.26
CA SER A 69 2.20 -14.27 0.55
C SER A 69 2.83 -15.52 1.16
N GLY A 70 2.12 -16.63 1.11
CA GLY A 70 2.60 -17.89 1.64
C GLY A 70 1.70 -19.09 1.35
N GLU A 71 2.03 -20.21 1.97
CA GLU A 71 1.25 -21.44 1.96
C GLU A 71 0.60 -21.68 3.32
N VAL A 72 -0.68 -22.05 3.34
CA VAL A 72 -1.38 -22.40 4.58
C VAL A 72 -0.81 -23.70 5.15
N LEU A 73 -0.41 -23.70 6.42
CA LEU A 73 0.08 -24.88 7.14
C LEU A 73 -1.00 -25.53 7.98
N GLU A 74 -1.79 -24.70 8.66
CA GLU A 74 -2.76 -25.13 9.66
C GLU A 74 -3.91 -24.13 9.70
N CYS A 75 -5.13 -24.65 9.82
CA CYS A 75 -6.35 -23.84 9.98
C CYS A 75 -6.88 -24.00 11.40
N GLY A 76 -7.18 -22.88 12.04
CA GLY A 76 -7.89 -22.86 13.32
C GLY A 76 -9.40 -23.12 13.15
N PRO A 77 -10.14 -23.24 14.26
CA PRO A 77 -11.57 -23.53 14.23
C PRO A 77 -12.39 -22.51 13.40
N GLY A 78 -13.33 -23.00 12.59
CA GLY A 78 -14.25 -22.15 11.82
C GLY A 78 -13.67 -21.57 10.52
N VAL A 79 -12.42 -21.86 10.18
CA VAL A 79 -11.88 -21.55 8.84
C VAL A 79 -12.42 -22.55 7.83
N THR A 80 -13.17 -22.05 6.84
CA THR A 80 -13.76 -22.87 5.78
C THR A 80 -13.37 -22.44 4.36
N ARG A 81 -12.78 -21.25 4.21
CA ARG A 81 -12.39 -20.69 2.90
C ARG A 81 -11.07 -21.26 2.36
N PHE A 82 -10.24 -21.80 3.23
CA PHE A 82 -8.88 -22.26 2.93
C PHE A 82 -8.55 -23.54 3.69
N ALA A 83 -7.61 -24.31 3.15
CA ALA A 83 -7.07 -25.54 3.72
C ALA A 83 -5.54 -25.56 3.66
N PRO A 84 -4.87 -26.41 4.46
CA PRO A 84 -3.42 -26.61 4.35
C PRO A 84 -2.98 -26.95 2.91
N GLY A 85 -1.91 -26.32 2.45
CA GLY A 85 -1.41 -26.39 1.07
C GLY A 85 -1.92 -25.27 0.15
N ASP A 86 -2.94 -24.51 0.54
CA ASP A 86 -3.43 -23.39 -0.26
C ASP A 86 -2.41 -22.25 -0.32
N ARG A 87 -2.21 -21.67 -1.51
CA ARG A 87 -1.41 -20.47 -1.72
C ARG A 87 -2.26 -19.23 -1.45
N VAL A 88 -1.83 -18.41 -0.51
CA VAL A 88 -2.57 -17.22 -0.05
C VAL A 88 -1.69 -15.97 -0.04
N MET A 89 -2.33 -14.81 -0.18
CA MET A 89 -1.75 -13.51 0.14
C MET A 89 -2.69 -12.78 1.09
N ALA A 90 -2.14 -12.02 2.02
CA ALA A 90 -2.94 -11.45 3.09
C ALA A 90 -2.41 -10.09 3.56
N LEU A 91 -3.36 -9.21 3.87
CA LEU A 91 -3.12 -8.03 4.67
C LEU A 91 -3.14 -8.43 6.15
N VAL A 92 -2.08 -8.07 6.88
CA VAL A 92 -1.93 -8.37 8.32
C VAL A 92 -1.68 -7.10 9.12
N ALA A 93 -1.97 -7.14 10.42
CA ALA A 93 -1.72 -6.01 11.31
C ALA A 93 -0.29 -6.00 11.90
N GLY A 94 0.55 -6.94 11.50
CA GLY A 94 1.87 -7.25 12.05
C GLY A 94 2.17 -8.74 11.81
N GLY A 95 3.43 -9.15 11.91
CA GLY A 95 3.84 -10.55 11.86
C GLY A 95 4.32 -11.09 10.52
N ALA A 96 4.27 -10.29 9.44
CA ALA A 96 4.66 -10.78 8.12
C ALA A 96 6.18 -10.94 7.94
N TYR A 97 7.01 -10.21 8.69
CA TYR A 97 8.47 -10.36 8.64
C TYR A 97 8.93 -11.56 9.48
N ALA A 98 8.47 -12.75 9.11
CA ALA A 98 8.80 -14.00 9.76
C ALA A 98 8.73 -15.16 8.76
N GLU A 99 9.26 -16.32 9.11
CA GLU A 99 9.13 -17.55 8.31
C GLU A 99 7.71 -18.13 8.36
N GLU A 100 6.98 -17.87 9.44
CA GLU A 100 5.58 -18.26 9.63
C GLU A 100 4.81 -17.09 10.26
N ALA A 101 3.52 -16.96 9.94
CA ALA A 101 2.65 -15.91 10.48
C ALA A 101 1.24 -16.43 10.77
N ILE A 102 0.58 -15.81 11.75
CA ILE A 102 -0.86 -16.01 12.01
C ILE A 102 -1.66 -15.00 11.19
N VAL A 103 -2.60 -15.50 10.40
CA VAL A 103 -3.38 -14.72 9.43
C VAL A 103 -4.87 -14.94 9.68
N GLN A 104 -5.65 -13.85 9.61
CA GLN A 104 -7.11 -13.92 9.66
C GLN A 104 -7.65 -14.39 8.30
N ALA A 105 -8.32 -15.55 8.27
CA ALA A 105 -8.76 -16.19 7.02
C ALA A 105 -9.70 -15.31 6.18
N ASP A 106 -10.53 -14.50 6.83
CA ASP A 106 -11.49 -13.65 6.13
C ASP A 106 -10.85 -12.45 5.40
N VAL A 107 -9.61 -12.10 5.74
CA VAL A 107 -8.85 -11.01 5.08
C VAL A 107 -7.85 -11.55 4.05
N ALA A 108 -7.60 -12.87 4.08
CA ALA A 108 -6.75 -13.52 3.10
C ALA A 108 -7.45 -13.61 1.73
N LEU A 109 -6.62 -13.54 0.69
CA LEU A 109 -6.98 -13.72 -0.71
C LEU A 109 -6.25 -14.95 -1.26
N PRO A 110 -6.87 -15.73 -2.15
CA PRO A 110 -6.15 -16.76 -2.89
C PRO A 110 -5.09 -16.11 -3.78
N VAL A 111 -3.95 -16.79 -3.97
CA VAL A 111 -2.99 -16.43 -5.01
C VAL A 111 -3.44 -17.13 -6.31
N PRO A 112 -3.94 -16.39 -7.31
CA PRO A 112 -4.41 -17.00 -8.55
C PRO A 112 -3.26 -17.59 -9.36
N GLU A 113 -3.61 -18.51 -10.26
CA GLU A 113 -2.68 -19.00 -11.27
C GLU A 113 -2.14 -17.83 -12.13
N GLY A 114 -0.88 -17.91 -12.52
CA GLY A 114 -0.21 -16.85 -13.29
C GLY A 114 0.37 -15.71 -12.45
N LEU A 115 0.24 -15.77 -11.12
CA LEU A 115 0.92 -14.85 -10.18
C LEU A 115 1.98 -15.59 -9.36
N SER A 116 3.20 -15.08 -9.37
CA SER A 116 4.27 -15.59 -8.50
C SER A 116 4.01 -15.22 -7.04
N MET A 117 4.59 -15.98 -6.10
CA MET A 117 4.49 -15.64 -4.68
C MET A 117 5.14 -14.29 -4.36
N THR A 118 6.24 -13.94 -5.05
CA THR A 118 6.90 -12.64 -4.91
C THR A 118 6.00 -11.49 -5.37
N GLU A 119 5.34 -11.61 -6.52
CA GLU A 119 4.35 -10.61 -6.95
C GLU A 119 3.19 -10.53 -5.93
N ALA A 120 2.66 -11.68 -5.49
CA ALA A 120 1.56 -11.74 -4.54
C ALA A 120 1.88 -11.08 -3.19
N ALA A 121 3.13 -11.15 -2.72
CA ALA A 121 3.57 -10.47 -1.50
C ALA A 121 3.54 -8.94 -1.61
N GLY A 122 3.54 -8.38 -2.83
CA GLY A 122 3.47 -6.94 -3.07
C GLY A 122 2.07 -6.37 -3.28
N ILE A 123 1.01 -7.18 -3.12
CA ILE A 123 -0.37 -6.79 -3.41
C ILE A 123 -1.13 -6.27 -2.18
N PRO A 124 -1.21 -6.98 -1.04
CA PRO A 124 -2.26 -6.71 -0.07
C PRO A 124 -2.28 -5.27 0.48
N GLU A 125 -1.18 -4.71 0.96
CA GLU A 125 -1.18 -3.39 1.61
C GLU A 125 -1.54 -2.27 0.62
N THR A 126 -0.89 -2.24 -0.55
CA THR A 126 -1.10 -1.14 -1.51
C THR A 126 -2.44 -1.27 -2.23
N TYR A 127 -2.86 -2.46 -2.63
CA TYR A 127 -4.12 -2.65 -3.36
C TYR A 127 -5.33 -2.46 -2.44
N PHE A 128 -5.28 -2.90 -1.18
CA PHE A 128 -6.35 -2.59 -0.22
C PHE A 128 -6.44 -1.09 0.05
N THR A 129 -5.29 -0.42 0.24
CA THR A 129 -5.26 1.01 0.49
C THR A 129 -5.80 1.82 -0.68
N VAL A 130 -5.33 1.51 -1.90
CA VAL A 130 -5.78 2.19 -3.12
C VAL A 130 -7.25 1.91 -3.39
N TRP A 131 -7.69 0.65 -3.34
CA TRP A 131 -9.09 0.32 -3.60
C TRP A 131 -10.04 1.02 -2.61
N SER A 132 -9.71 0.98 -1.32
CA SER A 132 -10.54 1.61 -0.29
C SER A 132 -10.60 3.14 -0.42
N ASN A 133 -9.56 3.79 -0.91
CA ASN A 133 -9.50 5.26 -0.92
C ASN A 133 -9.82 5.85 -2.29
N LEU A 134 -9.15 5.39 -3.35
CA LEU A 134 -9.33 5.94 -4.70
C LEU A 134 -10.67 5.53 -5.31
N PHE A 135 -11.10 4.28 -5.12
CA PHE A 135 -12.28 3.73 -5.79
C PHE A 135 -13.52 3.76 -4.92
N ILE A 136 -13.43 3.34 -3.65
CA ILE A 136 -14.62 3.31 -2.77
C ILE A 136 -14.94 4.70 -2.22
N ARG A 137 -13.95 5.41 -1.66
CA ARG A 137 -14.19 6.72 -1.01
C ARG A 137 -14.21 7.88 -1.99
N ALA A 138 -13.18 7.99 -2.82
CA ALA A 138 -13.09 9.02 -3.83
C ALA A 138 -13.85 8.65 -5.10
N GLY A 139 -14.26 7.41 -5.33
CA GLY A 139 -15.18 7.09 -6.43
C GLY A 139 -14.62 7.34 -7.83
N LEU A 140 -13.32 7.17 -8.08
CA LEU A 140 -12.71 7.36 -9.42
C LEU A 140 -13.47 6.59 -10.49
N ARG A 141 -13.79 7.26 -11.60
CA ARG A 141 -14.54 6.71 -12.73
C ARG A 141 -13.69 6.67 -14.00
N PRO A 142 -14.03 5.78 -14.96
CA PRO A 142 -13.46 5.84 -16.31
C PRO A 142 -13.62 7.24 -16.92
N GLY A 143 -12.59 7.72 -17.59
CA GLY A 143 -12.54 9.04 -18.23
C GLY A 143 -12.30 10.23 -17.30
N GLU A 144 -12.23 10.04 -15.98
CA GLU A 144 -11.79 11.08 -15.04
C GLU A 144 -10.26 11.16 -14.97
N THR A 145 -9.74 12.32 -14.59
CA THR A 145 -8.31 12.55 -14.32
C THR A 145 -8.03 12.45 -12.82
N ALA A 146 -7.06 11.60 -12.46
CA ALA A 146 -6.53 11.52 -11.11
C ALA A 146 -5.13 12.13 -11.02
N LEU A 147 -4.90 13.02 -10.06
CA LEU A 147 -3.58 13.41 -9.61
C LEU A 147 -3.14 12.52 -8.45
N ILE A 148 -2.02 11.82 -8.61
CA ILE A 148 -1.45 10.94 -7.59
C ILE A 148 -0.09 11.48 -7.14
N HIS A 149 0.00 11.89 -5.87
CA HIS A 149 1.27 12.26 -5.29
C HIS A 149 2.13 11.02 -5.00
N GLY A 150 3.45 11.15 -5.20
CA GLY A 150 4.39 10.05 -5.00
C GLY A 150 4.26 8.94 -6.05
N GLY A 151 4.27 9.31 -7.33
CA GLY A 151 3.95 8.42 -8.46
C GLY A 151 4.75 7.11 -8.54
N THR A 152 6.00 7.09 -8.05
CA THR A 152 6.84 5.88 -8.04
C THR A 152 6.81 5.10 -6.72
N SER A 153 6.06 5.56 -5.71
CA SER A 153 5.87 4.79 -4.47
C SER A 153 5.02 3.55 -4.72
N GLY A 154 5.04 2.56 -3.82
CA GLY A 154 4.17 1.39 -3.93
C GLY A 154 2.69 1.74 -4.12
N ILE A 155 2.19 2.74 -3.39
CA ILE A 155 0.82 3.24 -3.56
C ILE A 155 0.66 3.97 -4.89
N GLY A 156 1.60 4.85 -5.25
CA GLY A 156 1.53 5.63 -6.49
C GLY A 156 1.46 4.74 -7.72
N VAL A 157 2.35 3.73 -7.78
CA VAL A 157 2.38 2.74 -8.85
C VAL A 157 1.06 1.95 -8.88
N THR A 158 0.60 1.44 -7.73
CA THR A 158 -0.66 0.68 -7.66
C THR A 158 -1.86 1.52 -8.11
N ALA A 159 -1.94 2.78 -7.68
CA ALA A 159 -3.01 3.70 -8.05
C ALA A 159 -3.00 4.00 -9.56
N THR A 160 -1.83 4.28 -10.15
CA THR A 160 -1.69 4.47 -11.60
C THR A 160 -2.15 3.24 -12.37
N LEU A 161 -1.71 2.04 -11.95
CA LEU A 161 -2.04 0.78 -12.60
C LEU A 161 -3.52 0.41 -12.53
N LEU A 162 -4.19 0.65 -11.41
CA LEU A 162 -5.62 0.39 -11.30
C LEU A 162 -6.45 1.45 -12.02
N ALA A 163 -6.07 2.73 -11.93
CA ALA A 163 -6.77 3.83 -12.60
C ALA A 163 -6.74 3.65 -14.13
N ARG A 164 -5.57 3.35 -14.71
CA ARG A 164 -5.47 3.09 -16.16
C ARG A 164 -6.26 1.84 -16.57
N ALA A 165 -6.29 0.80 -15.72
CA ALA A 165 -7.01 -0.45 -16.03
C ALA A 165 -8.52 -0.27 -16.15
N ILE A 166 -9.07 0.77 -15.50
CA ILE A 166 -10.48 1.16 -15.65
C ILE A 166 -10.70 2.27 -16.69
N GLY A 167 -9.64 2.77 -17.34
CA GLY A 167 -9.72 3.84 -18.35
C GLY A 167 -9.79 5.25 -17.78
N ALA A 168 -9.28 5.49 -16.56
CA ALA A 168 -9.04 6.84 -16.05
C ALA A 168 -7.68 7.37 -16.53
N GLU A 169 -7.55 8.69 -16.61
CA GLU A 169 -6.28 9.37 -16.88
C GLU A 169 -5.53 9.64 -15.58
N VAL A 170 -4.20 9.58 -15.63
CA VAL A 170 -3.37 9.70 -14.44
C VAL A 170 -2.27 10.72 -14.66
N ILE A 171 -2.20 11.70 -13.77
CA ILE A 171 -1.08 12.61 -13.63
C ILE A 171 -0.39 12.31 -12.30
N THR A 172 0.93 12.29 -12.27
CA THR A 172 1.67 12.05 -11.03
C THR A 172 2.61 13.18 -10.64
N THR A 173 2.96 13.28 -9.37
CA THR A 173 4.13 14.08 -8.94
C THR A 173 5.25 13.18 -8.44
N CYS A 174 6.48 13.46 -8.85
CA CYS A 174 7.68 12.70 -8.52
C CYS A 174 8.85 13.61 -8.14
N GLY A 175 9.85 13.06 -7.43
CA GLY A 175 10.97 13.85 -6.87
C GLY A 175 12.22 13.95 -7.75
N SER A 176 12.16 13.47 -8.99
CA SER A 176 13.23 13.58 -9.99
C SER A 176 12.68 13.31 -11.39
N ASP A 177 13.38 13.76 -12.42
CA ASP A 177 13.01 13.47 -13.81
C ASP A 177 13.08 11.98 -14.15
N GLU A 178 14.03 11.27 -13.54
CA GLU A 178 14.12 9.80 -13.69
C GLU A 178 12.85 9.12 -13.19
N LYS A 179 12.34 9.54 -12.02
CA LYS A 179 11.10 9.04 -11.48
C LYS A 179 9.88 9.47 -12.29
N CYS A 180 9.90 10.67 -12.88
CA CYS A 180 8.83 11.09 -13.79
C CYS A 180 8.75 10.16 -14.99
N ARG A 181 9.89 9.92 -15.66
CA ARG A 181 9.98 8.96 -16.78
C ARG A 181 9.58 7.54 -16.37
N ALA A 182 9.92 7.11 -15.16
CA ALA A 182 9.50 5.81 -14.64
C ALA A 182 7.97 5.75 -14.46
N SER A 183 7.36 6.80 -13.90
CA SER A 183 5.90 6.90 -13.70
C SER A 183 5.14 6.89 -15.04
N GLU A 184 5.65 7.61 -16.04
CA GLU A 184 5.05 7.66 -17.38
C GLU A 184 5.13 6.29 -18.10
N LYS A 185 6.24 5.57 -17.97
CA LYS A 185 6.35 4.18 -18.45
C LYS A 185 5.34 3.24 -17.79
N LEU A 186 4.95 3.54 -16.54
CA LEU A 186 3.93 2.82 -15.79
C LEU A 186 2.50 3.27 -16.12
N GLY A 187 2.33 4.21 -17.05
CA GLY A 187 1.05 4.62 -17.59
C GLY A 187 0.47 5.92 -17.07
N ALA A 188 1.25 6.71 -16.33
CA ALA A 188 0.87 8.11 -16.12
C ALA A 188 0.89 8.84 -17.47
N THR A 189 -0.17 9.60 -17.77
CA THR A 189 -0.25 10.45 -18.96
C THR A 189 0.81 11.55 -18.92
N ALA A 190 1.13 12.04 -17.72
CA ALA A 190 2.22 12.98 -17.47
C ALA A 190 2.72 12.86 -16.03
N SER A 191 3.99 13.18 -15.79
CA SER A 191 4.53 13.28 -14.43
C SER A 191 5.29 14.59 -14.21
N VAL A 192 4.98 15.26 -13.10
CA VAL A 192 5.60 16.53 -12.71
C VAL A 192 6.71 16.30 -11.69
N ASN A 193 7.92 16.76 -12.01
CA ASN A 193 9.01 16.84 -11.03
C ASN A 193 8.74 18.03 -10.09
N TYR A 194 8.28 17.75 -8.87
CA TYR A 194 7.87 18.79 -7.93
C TYR A 194 9.04 19.60 -7.34
N ARG A 195 10.29 19.21 -7.60
CA ARG A 195 11.47 19.94 -7.13
C ARG A 195 11.82 21.13 -8.03
N ASP A 196 11.55 20.98 -9.32
CA ASP A 196 11.94 21.95 -10.33
C ASP A 196 10.72 22.71 -10.89
N THR A 197 9.51 22.17 -10.68
CA THR A 197 8.27 22.71 -11.23
C THR A 197 7.18 22.81 -10.16
N ASP A 198 6.43 23.91 -10.15
CA ASP A 198 5.19 24.00 -9.38
C ASP A 198 4.13 23.06 -9.96
N PHE A 199 3.81 22.00 -9.21
CA PHE A 199 2.81 21.03 -9.65
C PHE A 199 1.41 21.62 -9.82
N VAL A 200 1.05 22.70 -9.11
CA VAL A 200 -0.28 23.31 -9.24
C VAL A 200 -0.42 23.93 -10.62
N ALA A 201 0.57 24.73 -11.04
CA ALA A 201 0.58 25.33 -12.37
C ALA A 201 0.65 24.26 -13.46
N ALA A 202 1.60 23.32 -13.36
CA ALA A 202 1.78 22.28 -14.37
C ALA A 202 0.55 21.37 -14.53
N VAL A 203 -0.05 20.91 -13.44
CA VAL A 203 -1.25 20.05 -13.51
C VAL A 203 -2.46 20.84 -14.03
N ARG A 204 -2.59 22.12 -13.66
CA ARG A 204 -3.64 22.98 -14.20
C ARG A 204 -3.53 23.12 -15.72
N ASP A 205 -2.32 23.30 -16.25
CA ASP A 205 -2.07 23.37 -17.69
C ASP A 205 -2.39 22.03 -18.37
N LEU A 206 -1.93 20.91 -17.79
CA LEU A 206 -2.19 19.55 -18.30
C LEU A 206 -3.69 19.20 -18.34
N THR A 207 -4.50 19.83 -17.48
CA THR A 207 -5.96 19.61 -17.40
C THR A 207 -6.77 20.72 -18.08
N GLY A 208 -6.13 21.56 -18.90
CA GLY A 208 -6.81 22.63 -19.64
C GLY A 208 -7.46 23.67 -18.72
N GLY A 209 -6.87 23.93 -17.56
CA GLY A 209 -7.34 24.91 -16.58
C GLY A 209 -8.33 24.37 -15.55
N LYS A 210 -8.87 23.15 -15.73
CA LYS A 210 -9.95 22.60 -14.89
C LYS A 210 -9.47 22.04 -13.56
N GLY A 211 -8.26 21.47 -13.53
CA GLY A 211 -7.81 20.63 -12.42
C GLY A 211 -8.25 19.18 -12.57
N PRO A 212 -7.65 18.25 -11.79
CA PRO A 212 -8.03 16.84 -11.77
C PRO A 212 -9.32 16.62 -10.97
N GLU A 213 -10.17 15.68 -11.37
CA GLU A 213 -11.39 15.32 -10.64
C GLU A 213 -11.09 14.57 -9.34
N VAL A 214 -9.95 13.87 -9.25
CA VAL A 214 -9.51 13.17 -8.03
C VAL A 214 -8.08 13.51 -7.69
N ILE A 215 -7.80 13.74 -6.40
CA ILE A 215 -6.43 13.82 -5.88
C ILE A 215 -6.23 12.73 -4.81
N VAL A 216 -5.14 11.98 -4.93
CA VAL A 216 -4.65 11.07 -3.88
C VAL A 216 -3.46 11.73 -3.18
N ASP A 217 -3.67 12.17 -1.94
CA ASP A 217 -2.67 12.88 -1.16
C ASP A 217 -2.06 12.01 -0.05
N MET A 218 -0.74 11.84 -0.14
CA MET A 218 0.09 11.18 0.88
C MET A 218 1.08 12.14 1.55
N VAL A 219 1.16 13.38 1.07
CA VAL A 219 2.12 14.39 1.53
C VAL A 219 1.53 15.13 2.72
N GLY A 220 0.30 15.65 2.59
CA GLY A 220 -0.31 16.47 3.64
C GLY A 220 0.38 17.82 3.80
N GLY A 221 0.22 18.44 4.97
CA GLY A 221 0.81 19.71 5.36
C GLY A 221 0.80 20.75 4.23
N PRO A 222 1.96 21.09 3.64
CA PRO A 222 2.08 22.13 2.61
C PRO A 222 1.32 21.84 1.31
N TYR A 223 0.89 20.60 1.06
CA TYR A 223 0.13 20.24 -0.14
C TYR A 223 -1.38 20.40 0.05
N MET A 224 -1.87 20.45 1.30
CA MET A 224 -3.30 20.43 1.58
C MET A 224 -4.05 21.60 0.94
N GLN A 225 -3.60 22.85 1.16
CA GLN A 225 -4.23 24.01 0.53
C GLN A 225 -4.09 23.98 -1.00
N ARG A 226 -2.89 23.64 -1.48
CA ARG A 226 -2.60 23.57 -2.92
C ARG A 226 -3.50 22.57 -3.64
N ASN A 227 -3.83 21.46 -2.99
CA ASN A 227 -4.76 20.47 -3.50
C ASN A 227 -6.20 20.97 -3.52
N LEU A 228 -6.65 21.71 -2.49
CA LEU A 228 -7.97 22.37 -2.48
C LEU A 228 -8.12 23.38 -3.63
N ASP A 229 -7.07 24.15 -3.90
CA ASP A 229 -7.06 25.16 -4.96
C ASP A 229 -7.03 24.51 -6.36
N LEU A 230 -6.31 23.40 -6.49
CA LEU A 230 -6.06 22.70 -7.75
C LEU A 230 -7.20 21.79 -8.21
N VAL A 231 -7.82 21.02 -7.33
CA VAL A 231 -8.81 19.99 -7.68
C VAL A 231 -9.97 20.57 -8.53
N ALA A 232 -10.59 19.83 -9.42
CA ALA A 232 -11.72 20.33 -10.21
C ALA A 232 -12.95 20.70 -9.36
N GLU A 233 -13.91 21.41 -9.96
CA GLU A 233 -15.27 21.49 -9.42
C GLU A 233 -15.87 20.09 -9.25
N ASP A 234 -16.64 19.90 -8.17
CA ASP A 234 -17.19 18.61 -7.73
C ASP A 234 -16.11 17.52 -7.48
N GLY A 235 -14.85 17.93 -7.40
CA GLY A 235 -13.72 17.03 -7.26
C GLY A 235 -13.53 16.49 -5.84
N ARG A 236 -12.75 15.40 -5.74
CA ARG A 236 -12.57 14.63 -4.51
C ARG A 236 -11.10 14.50 -4.15
N ILE A 237 -10.78 14.69 -2.88
CA ILE A 237 -9.43 14.50 -2.34
C ILE A 237 -9.47 13.34 -1.35
N ALA A 238 -8.64 12.33 -1.60
CA ALA A 238 -8.39 11.20 -0.70
C ALA A 238 -7.04 11.37 0.00
N GLN A 239 -7.07 11.78 1.27
CA GLN A 239 -5.91 11.81 2.15
C GLN A 239 -5.61 10.41 2.68
N ILE A 240 -4.44 9.88 2.37
CA ILE A 240 -4.05 8.50 2.73
C ILE A 240 -2.83 8.43 3.65
N ALA A 241 -2.05 9.51 3.76
CA ALA A 241 -0.90 9.62 4.65
C ALA A 241 -0.51 11.08 4.88
N PHE A 242 0.42 11.33 5.80
CA PHE A 242 0.92 12.66 6.16
C PHE A 242 2.45 12.70 6.22
N GLN A 243 3.13 12.49 5.08
CA GLN A 243 4.60 12.45 5.03
C GLN A 243 5.27 13.78 5.42
N GLN A 244 4.59 14.92 5.24
CA GLN A 244 5.08 16.25 5.62
C GLN A 244 4.18 16.91 6.69
N GLY A 245 3.55 16.08 7.53
CA GLY A 245 2.75 16.53 8.66
C GLY A 245 1.26 16.59 8.38
N SER A 246 0.47 16.51 9.46
CA SER A 246 -1.00 16.45 9.42
C SER A 246 -1.69 17.77 9.79
N ARG A 247 -0.92 18.85 9.96
CA ARG A 247 -1.43 20.16 10.37
C ARG A 247 -1.09 21.19 9.30
N ALA A 248 -2.08 22.00 8.95
CA ALA A 248 -1.96 23.13 8.04
C ALA A 248 -3.01 24.18 8.39
N GLU A 249 -2.72 25.44 8.08
CA GLU A 249 -3.73 26.51 8.03
C GLU A 249 -4.35 26.50 6.62
N LEU A 250 -5.68 26.47 6.54
CA LEU A 250 -6.40 26.26 5.29
C LEU A 250 -7.46 27.34 5.07
N ASP A 251 -7.55 27.82 3.84
CA ASP A 251 -8.74 28.48 3.31
C ASP A 251 -9.74 27.41 2.85
N MET A 252 -10.90 27.38 3.50
CA MET A 252 -11.98 26.43 3.22
C MET A 252 -12.98 26.94 2.17
N GLY A 253 -12.81 28.16 1.66
CA GLY A 253 -13.60 28.71 0.57
C GLY A 253 -13.70 27.78 -0.65
N PRO A 254 -12.60 27.19 -1.15
CA PRO A 254 -12.63 26.23 -2.26
C PRO A 254 -13.57 25.05 -2.01
N VAL A 255 -13.65 24.53 -0.77
CA VAL A 255 -14.54 23.41 -0.44
C VAL A 255 -16.00 23.77 -0.70
N LEU A 256 -16.42 24.96 -0.29
CA LEU A 256 -17.78 25.44 -0.48
C LEU A 256 -18.06 25.77 -1.96
N PHE A 257 -17.21 26.61 -2.58
CA PHE A 257 -17.50 27.16 -3.90
C PHE A 257 -17.34 26.14 -5.04
N LYS A 258 -16.42 25.17 -4.87
CA LYS A 258 -16.20 24.08 -5.84
C LYS A 258 -16.93 22.80 -5.44
N ARG A 259 -17.70 22.78 -4.35
CA ARG A 259 -18.49 21.63 -3.87
C ARG A 259 -17.62 20.39 -3.63
N LEU A 260 -16.44 20.58 -3.04
CA LEU A 260 -15.44 19.54 -2.93
C LEU A 260 -15.83 18.48 -1.90
N THR A 261 -15.36 17.25 -2.12
CA THR A 261 -15.34 16.20 -1.10
C THR A 261 -13.92 15.95 -0.63
N VAL A 262 -13.66 16.14 0.66
CA VAL A 262 -12.38 15.76 1.29
C VAL A 262 -12.62 14.56 2.20
N CYS A 263 -11.89 13.49 1.96
CA CYS A 263 -12.01 12.25 2.72
C CYS A 263 -10.63 11.68 3.06
N GLY A 264 -10.56 10.80 4.04
CA GLY A 264 -9.33 10.08 4.36
C GLY A 264 -9.60 8.84 5.18
N SER A 265 -8.63 7.93 5.21
CA SER A 265 -8.67 6.75 6.07
C SER A 265 -7.28 6.16 6.32
N THR A 266 -7.14 5.46 7.43
CA THR A 266 -6.06 4.50 7.66
C THR A 266 -6.60 3.08 7.46
N LEU A 267 -5.72 2.09 7.21
CA LEU A 267 -6.15 0.72 6.96
C LEU A 267 -5.93 -0.22 8.16
N ARG A 268 -4.72 -0.22 8.72
CA ARG A 268 -4.26 -1.19 9.75
C ARG A 268 -5.23 -1.36 10.93
N ALA A 269 -5.68 -0.24 11.50
CA ALA A 269 -6.52 -0.20 12.69
C ALA A 269 -8.03 -0.41 12.41
N ARG A 270 -8.45 -0.60 11.16
CA ARG A 270 -9.88 -0.78 10.85
C ARG A 270 -10.39 -2.16 11.31
N PRO A 271 -11.68 -2.26 11.68
CA PRO A 271 -12.27 -3.53 12.14
C PRO A 271 -12.09 -4.67 11.15
N LEU A 272 -11.95 -5.89 11.68
CA LEU A 272 -11.76 -7.10 10.88
C LEU A 272 -12.87 -7.31 9.85
N ALA A 273 -14.14 -7.19 10.26
CA ALA A 273 -15.29 -7.37 9.38
C ALA A 273 -15.25 -6.44 8.15
N MET A 274 -14.82 -5.18 8.34
CA MET A 274 -14.65 -4.25 7.22
C MET A 274 -13.52 -4.72 6.29
N LYS A 275 -12.37 -5.13 6.85
CA LYS A 275 -11.24 -5.63 6.04
C LYS A 275 -11.62 -6.89 5.26
N ALA A 276 -12.45 -7.75 5.83
CA ALA A 276 -12.98 -8.93 5.15
C ALA A 276 -13.91 -8.58 3.99
N GLU A 277 -14.75 -7.56 4.16
CA GLU A 277 -15.60 -7.04 3.09
C GLU A 277 -14.78 -6.40 1.96
N LEU A 278 -13.73 -5.67 2.33
CA LEU A 278 -12.76 -5.11 1.40
C LEU A 278 -11.97 -6.20 0.66
N ALA A 279 -11.59 -7.29 1.34
CA ALA A 279 -10.94 -8.44 0.72
C ALA A 279 -11.84 -9.07 -0.35
N ARG A 280 -13.12 -9.32 -0.05
CA ARG A 280 -14.10 -9.82 -1.02
C ARG A 280 -14.23 -8.92 -2.25
N GLU A 281 -14.26 -7.60 -2.04
CA GLU A 281 -14.29 -6.61 -3.11
C GLU A 281 -13.04 -6.65 -3.99
N ILE A 282 -11.86 -6.81 -3.40
CA ILE A 282 -10.58 -6.92 -4.12
C ILE A 282 -10.51 -8.22 -4.90
N GLU A 283 -10.91 -9.33 -4.29
CA GLU A 283 -11.02 -10.62 -4.97
C GLU A 283 -11.91 -10.52 -6.21
N ALA A 284 -13.09 -9.92 -6.07
CA ALA A 284 -14.07 -9.84 -7.13
C ALA A 284 -13.75 -8.80 -8.23
N LYS A 285 -13.17 -7.65 -7.88
CA LYS A 285 -13.03 -6.50 -8.80
C LYS A 285 -11.60 -6.15 -9.15
N VAL A 286 -10.63 -6.48 -8.31
CA VAL A 286 -9.24 -6.04 -8.49
C VAL A 286 -8.37 -7.17 -9.06
N LEU A 287 -8.54 -8.42 -8.60
CA LEU A 287 -7.79 -9.55 -9.19
C LEU A 287 -8.00 -9.68 -10.72
N PRO A 288 -9.22 -9.50 -11.28
CA PRO A 288 -9.38 -9.47 -12.73
C PRO A 288 -8.56 -8.36 -13.42
N LEU A 289 -8.45 -7.18 -12.80
CA LEU A 289 -7.64 -6.08 -13.36
C LEU A 289 -6.14 -6.43 -13.35
N ILE A 290 -5.68 -7.12 -12.31
CA ILE A 290 -4.29 -7.61 -12.19
C ILE A 290 -3.99 -8.63 -13.29
N LEU A 291 -4.88 -9.62 -13.47
CA LEU A 291 -4.65 -10.74 -14.37
C LEU A 291 -4.86 -10.37 -15.85
N GLU A 292 -5.85 -9.53 -16.14
CA GLU A 292 -6.34 -9.32 -17.51
C GLU A 292 -6.07 -7.92 -18.06
N LYS A 293 -5.85 -6.93 -17.19
CA LYS A 293 -5.73 -5.51 -17.57
C LYS A 293 -4.36 -4.91 -17.26
N GLY A 294 -3.38 -5.75 -16.93
CA GLY A 294 -1.99 -5.32 -16.74
C GLY A 294 -1.76 -4.54 -15.45
N ALA A 295 -2.68 -4.59 -14.47
CA ALA A 295 -2.50 -3.93 -13.18
C ALA A 295 -1.60 -4.74 -12.21
N ARG A 296 -0.60 -5.46 -12.72
CA ARG A 296 0.30 -6.32 -11.93
C ARG A 296 1.23 -5.51 -11.02
N PRO A 297 1.55 -6.01 -9.82
CA PRO A 297 2.45 -5.29 -8.92
C PRO A 297 3.83 -5.17 -9.55
N ILE A 298 4.46 -4.01 -9.38
CA ILE A 298 5.84 -3.79 -9.82
C ILE A 298 6.76 -4.08 -8.65
N ILE A 299 7.55 -5.14 -8.75
CA ILE A 299 8.57 -5.48 -7.76
C ILE A 299 9.87 -4.80 -8.17
N ASP A 300 10.27 -3.82 -7.38
CA ASP A 300 11.50 -3.06 -7.56
C ASP A 300 12.75 -3.86 -7.17
N SER A 301 12.65 -4.56 -6.04
CA SER A 301 13.76 -5.32 -5.47
C SER A 301 13.28 -6.37 -4.49
N THR A 302 14.09 -7.41 -4.34
CA THR A 302 13.89 -8.48 -3.37
C THR A 302 15.11 -8.60 -2.48
N PHE A 303 14.88 -8.87 -1.19
CA PHE A 303 15.95 -9.13 -0.22
C PHE A 303 15.59 -10.38 0.58
N PRO A 304 16.56 -11.25 0.93
CA PRO A 304 16.27 -12.30 1.90
C PRO A 304 15.90 -11.68 3.27
N LEU A 305 15.07 -12.37 4.07
CA LEU A 305 14.58 -11.88 5.36
C LEU A 305 15.72 -11.42 6.29
N ASN A 306 16.87 -12.11 6.25
CA ASN A 306 18.04 -11.75 7.05
C ASN A 306 18.76 -10.46 6.60
N ARG A 307 18.39 -9.88 5.46
CA ARG A 307 18.85 -8.58 4.94
C ARG A 307 17.78 -7.50 5.05
N VAL A 308 16.84 -7.64 6.00
CA VAL A 308 15.75 -6.69 6.24
C VAL A 308 16.22 -5.24 6.45
N GLN A 309 17.40 -5.05 7.04
CA GLN A 309 18.01 -3.73 7.24
C GLN A 309 18.29 -3.05 5.89
N ASP A 310 18.80 -3.77 4.89
CA ASP A 310 19.04 -3.22 3.54
C ASP A 310 17.74 -2.88 2.83
N ALA A 311 16.71 -3.72 3.00
CA ALA A 311 15.40 -3.47 2.42
C ALA A 311 14.79 -2.17 2.95
N HIS A 312 14.93 -1.92 4.25
CA HIS A 312 14.53 -0.66 4.89
C HIS A 312 15.40 0.52 4.45
N ALA A 313 16.72 0.35 4.36
CA ALA A 313 17.62 1.39 3.85
C ALA A 313 17.26 1.80 2.41
N ARG A 314 16.89 0.84 1.55
CA ARG A 314 16.41 1.11 0.18
C ARG A 314 15.07 1.84 0.17
N LEU A 315 14.16 1.49 1.07
CA LEU A 315 12.89 2.20 1.22
C LEU A 315 13.14 3.67 1.58
N GLU A 316 14.00 3.93 2.56
CA GLU A 316 14.31 5.27 3.08
C GLU A 316 15.09 6.14 2.11
N ALA A 317 16.03 5.55 1.37
CA ALA A 317 16.73 6.21 0.27
C ALA A 317 15.76 6.72 -0.81
N SER A 318 14.51 6.24 -0.82
CA SER A 318 13.46 6.68 -1.73
C SER A 318 13.87 6.50 -3.20
N ALA A 319 14.73 5.52 -3.51
CA ALA A 319 15.20 5.25 -4.87
C ALA A 319 14.36 4.19 -5.60
N HIS A 320 13.49 3.48 -4.89
CA HIS A 320 12.66 2.40 -5.43
C HIS A 320 11.53 2.92 -6.34
N THR A 321 11.13 2.08 -7.29
CA THR A 321 9.90 2.25 -8.08
C THR A 321 8.98 1.03 -7.91
N GLY A 322 7.93 1.17 -7.10
CA GLY A 322 7.03 0.06 -6.77
C GLY A 322 7.34 -0.56 -5.41
N LYS A 323 7.28 -1.89 -5.32
CA LYS A 323 7.34 -2.67 -4.07
C LYS A 323 8.71 -3.27 -3.83
N ILE A 324 9.14 -3.24 -2.57
CA ILE A 324 10.28 -4.01 -2.07
C ILE A 324 9.71 -5.21 -1.33
N VAL A 325 10.24 -6.40 -1.59
CA VAL A 325 9.75 -7.67 -0.99
C VAL A 325 10.89 -8.36 -0.25
N LEU A 326 10.62 -8.76 0.99
CA LEU A 326 11.45 -9.71 1.73
C LEU A 326 11.06 -11.12 1.31
N LEU A 327 12.04 -11.96 1.03
CA LEU A 327 11.87 -13.38 0.73
C LEU A 327 12.37 -14.21 1.90
N THR A 328 11.58 -15.19 2.32
CA THR A 328 12.04 -16.20 3.26
C THR A 328 12.73 -17.32 2.49
N SER A 329 13.36 -18.25 3.20
CA SER A 329 13.92 -19.47 2.61
C SER A 329 12.86 -20.56 2.35
N ALA A 330 11.58 -20.21 2.33
CA ALA A 330 10.53 -21.12 1.91
C ALA A 330 10.52 -21.18 0.37
N ASP A 331 10.98 -22.31 -0.19
CA ASP A 331 10.93 -22.61 -1.63
C ASP A 331 9.48 -22.68 -2.15
#